data_AF-A0A7W7I6G0-F1
#
_entry.id   AF-A0A7W7I6G0-F1
#
_cell.length_a   1.000
_cell.length_b   1.000
_cell.length_c   1.000
_cell.angle_alpha   90.00
_cell.angle_beta   90.00
_cell.angle_gamma   90.00
#
_symmetry.space_group_name_H-M   'P 1'
#
loop_
_entity.id
_entity.type
_entity.pdbx_description
1 polymer ?
#
loop_
_entity_poly.entity_id
_entity_poly.type
_entity_poly.pdbx_seq_one_letter_code
_entity_poly.pdbx_strand_id
1 'polypeptide(L)'
;MPGTWRRCCSPSSRRWSARCNWPRPPAPGTRYWAGLARVADVVAWTPFGAPYTLGLDIVAGRAWAVPIKLVMVLGVLLLLLRWWSATLEGAMLGAVGHSGPRERAASGREPVAQLVPRWLPHNRFGALTAREVRYWWRDSRRRASLITFGVVGFFLPVFIAVSSDSAGTPTTILVVVGALAAASLANQFGFDGSAYAANVVAGVPGRVELAARVTGLSVYVLPALPAIALIVGSVVGEPEAIPSVIGMLAAAYGVGLALVLPISVRLAYALPDAANPFALSSGGGTAKGLLSLGALFGAMIITVPLQLAAGLAEDFWRWAGLPLGLLYGGGALLLGLRLTGSLLDRRMPELLATVTARQ
;
A
#
# COMPACT_ATOMS: atom_id res chain seq x y z
N MET A 1 41.78 -0.26 -15.51
CA MET A 1 42.66 -0.59 -16.66
C MET A 1 42.12 0.11 -17.90
N PRO A 2 42.89 1.00 -18.55
CA PRO A 2 42.48 1.67 -19.77
C PRO A 2 42.86 0.81 -20.98
N GLY A 3 41.91 0.45 -21.84
CA GLY A 3 42.25 -0.37 -23.01
C GLY A 3 41.11 -0.56 -24.01
N THR A 4 41.33 -0.02 -25.22
CA THR A 4 40.78 -0.48 -26.52
C THR A 4 39.37 -0.05 -26.95
N TRP A 5 39.16 1.25 -27.15
CA TRP A 5 38.08 1.82 -27.98
C TRP A 5 38.55 2.24 -29.38
N ARG A 6 39.43 1.46 -30.05
CA ARG A 6 39.93 1.84 -31.37
C ARG A 6 39.56 0.84 -32.47
N ARG A 7 38.96 1.43 -33.52
CA ARG A 7 38.80 0.98 -34.92
C ARG A 7 37.47 0.30 -35.28
N CYS A 8 36.51 1.12 -35.72
CA CYS A 8 35.48 0.68 -36.68
C CYS A 8 35.24 1.65 -37.86
N CYS A 9 35.92 2.80 -37.92
CA CYS A 9 35.81 3.70 -39.07
C CYS A 9 37.17 3.89 -39.76
N SER A 10 37.34 3.26 -40.93
CA SER A 10 38.33 3.64 -41.94
C SER A 10 37.62 4.50 -43.00
N PRO A 11 38.10 5.72 -43.35
CA PRO A 11 37.40 6.60 -44.29
C PRO A 11 37.47 6.18 -45.77
N SER A 12 38.17 5.09 -46.14
CA SER A 12 38.58 4.87 -47.53
C SER A 12 38.01 3.65 -48.25
N SER A 13 37.00 2.95 -47.72
CA SER A 13 36.39 1.82 -48.42
C SER A 13 34.86 1.79 -48.33
N ARG A 14 34.18 1.99 -49.47
CA ARG A 14 32.72 1.74 -49.64
C ARG A 14 32.40 0.24 -49.66
N ARG A 15 32.81 -0.51 -48.63
CA ARG A 15 32.36 -1.88 -48.37
C ARG A 15 32.18 -2.04 -46.87
N TRP A 16 30.93 -2.20 -46.45
CA TRP A 16 30.57 -2.58 -45.09
C TRP A 16 31.15 -3.97 -44.79
N SER A 17 32.16 -4.05 -43.93
CA SER A 17 32.61 -5.34 -43.41
C SER A 17 31.72 -5.73 -42.23
N ALA A 18 30.99 -6.84 -42.37
CA ALA A 18 29.96 -7.32 -41.43
C ALA A 18 30.53 -7.95 -40.14
N ARG A 19 31.67 -7.49 -39.64
CA ARG A 19 32.34 -8.06 -38.44
C ARG A 19 32.66 -7.00 -37.40
N CYS A 20 31.63 -6.34 -36.88
CA CYS A 20 31.71 -5.72 -35.57
C CYS A 20 31.43 -6.79 -34.51
N ASN A 21 32.48 -7.32 -33.89
CA ASN A 21 32.35 -8.27 -32.78
C ASN A 21 31.95 -7.49 -31.52
N TRP A 22 30.64 -7.38 -31.28
CA TRP A 22 30.11 -6.78 -30.05
C TRP A 22 30.54 -7.63 -28.84
N PRO A 23 31.00 -7.01 -27.73
CA PRO A 23 31.23 -7.73 -26.49
C PRO A 23 29.93 -8.45 -26.09
N ARG A 24 29.97 -9.78 -26.00
CA ARG A 24 28.84 -10.55 -25.52
C ARG A 24 28.60 -10.21 -24.04
N PRO A 25 27.36 -9.94 -23.61
CA PRO A 25 27.08 -9.73 -22.20
C PRO A 25 27.52 -10.96 -21.39
N PRO A 26 27.98 -10.79 -20.14
CA PRO A 26 28.39 -11.90 -19.28
C PRO A 26 27.27 -12.94 -19.19
N ALA A 27 27.65 -14.22 -19.24
CA ALA A 27 26.70 -15.33 -19.21
C ALA A 27 25.86 -15.24 -17.93
N PRO A 28 24.53 -15.04 -18.03
CA PRO A 28 23.70 -14.88 -16.85
C PRO A 28 23.64 -16.19 -16.04
N GLY A 29 23.54 -16.12 -14.71
CA GLY A 29 23.40 -17.30 -13.84
C GLY A 29 22.24 -18.19 -14.29
N THR A 30 22.54 -19.29 -14.99
CA THR A 30 21.62 -20.00 -15.90
C THR A 30 20.30 -20.47 -15.27
N ARG A 31 20.27 -20.69 -13.95
CA ARG A 31 19.06 -21.14 -13.23
C ARG A 31 18.02 -20.02 -13.04
N TYR A 32 18.43 -18.82 -12.67
CA TYR A 32 17.51 -17.70 -12.42
C TYR A 32 16.85 -17.21 -13.71
N TRP A 33 17.65 -17.10 -14.78
CA TRP A 33 17.16 -16.68 -16.10
C TRP A 33 16.26 -17.73 -16.75
N ALA A 34 16.51 -19.03 -16.53
CA ALA A 34 15.59 -20.09 -16.96
C ALA A 34 14.28 -20.11 -16.16
N GLY A 35 14.29 -19.65 -14.91
CA GLY A 35 13.08 -19.45 -14.09
C GLY A 35 12.27 -18.26 -14.56
N LEU A 36 12.92 -17.10 -14.71
CA LEU A 36 12.31 -15.87 -15.23
C LEU A 36 11.77 -16.03 -16.65
N ALA A 37 12.48 -16.74 -17.53
CA ALA A 37 11.99 -17.05 -18.87
C ALA A 37 10.70 -17.87 -18.82
N ARG A 38 10.62 -18.89 -17.95
CA ARG A 38 9.40 -19.68 -17.75
C ARG A 38 8.24 -18.85 -17.20
N VAL A 39 8.50 -17.98 -16.23
CA VAL A 39 7.46 -17.07 -15.70
C VAL A 39 7.02 -16.09 -16.78
N ALA A 40 7.96 -15.55 -17.56
CA ALA A 40 7.66 -14.66 -18.68
C ALA A 40 6.82 -15.35 -19.76
N ASP A 41 7.13 -16.61 -20.09
CA ASP A 41 6.35 -17.41 -21.03
C ASP A 41 4.91 -17.63 -20.54
N VAL A 42 4.73 -17.93 -19.24
CA VAL A 42 3.39 -18.09 -18.66
C VAL A 42 2.64 -16.76 -18.63
N VAL A 43 3.28 -15.68 -18.19
CA VAL A 43 2.68 -14.34 -18.12
C VAL A 43 2.33 -13.82 -19.52
N ALA A 44 3.14 -14.15 -20.54
CA ALA A 44 2.88 -13.80 -21.94
C ALA A 44 1.57 -14.39 -22.47
N TRP A 45 1.09 -15.50 -21.89
CA TRP A 45 -0.19 -16.12 -22.22
C TRP A 45 -1.35 -15.68 -21.33
N THR A 46 -1.13 -14.75 -20.41
CA THR A 46 -2.22 -14.11 -19.65
C THR A 46 -2.76 -12.90 -20.42
N PRO A 47 -4.03 -12.52 -20.23
CA PRO A 47 -4.59 -11.31 -20.84
C PRO A 47 -3.84 -10.03 -20.45
N PHE A 48 -3.10 -10.04 -19.34
CA PHE A 48 -2.26 -8.92 -18.89
C PHE A 48 -0.91 -8.84 -19.62
N GLY A 49 -0.29 -9.98 -19.96
CA GLY A 49 1.00 -10.01 -20.67
C GLY A 49 0.90 -10.17 -22.19
N ALA A 50 -0.22 -10.69 -22.69
CA ALA A 50 -0.50 -10.88 -24.10
C ALA A 50 -0.29 -9.61 -24.97
N PRO A 51 -0.79 -8.41 -24.63
CA PRO A 51 -0.65 -7.24 -25.50
C PRO A 51 0.80 -6.78 -25.67
N TYR A 52 1.65 -7.00 -24.67
CA TYR A 52 3.06 -6.60 -24.67
C TYR A 52 3.98 -7.57 -25.42
N THR A 53 3.50 -8.79 -25.70
CA THR A 53 4.31 -9.87 -26.30
C THR A 53 4.01 -10.12 -27.78
N LEU A 54 2.97 -9.49 -28.33
CA LEU A 54 2.57 -9.62 -29.73
C LEU A 54 3.71 -9.30 -30.72
N GLY A 55 4.46 -8.21 -30.48
CA GLY A 55 5.59 -7.84 -31.33
C GLY A 55 6.77 -8.82 -31.23
N LEU A 56 7.00 -9.37 -30.04
CA LEU A 56 8.06 -10.36 -29.79
C LEU A 56 7.75 -11.71 -30.46
N ASP A 57 6.48 -12.11 -30.49
CA ASP A 57 6.07 -13.35 -31.15
C ASP A 57 6.18 -13.29 -32.68
N ILE A 58 5.97 -12.11 -33.29
CA ILE A 58 6.21 -11.92 -34.73
C ILE A 58 7.70 -12.06 -35.04
N VAL A 59 8.57 -11.40 -34.27
CA VAL A 59 10.03 -11.49 -34.44
C VAL A 59 10.54 -12.91 -34.19
N ALA A 60 9.92 -13.66 -33.27
CA ALA A 60 10.26 -15.05 -32.97
C ALA A 60 9.65 -16.07 -33.95
N GLY A 61 8.99 -15.63 -35.04
CA GLY A 61 8.39 -16.51 -36.04
C GLY A 61 7.09 -17.20 -35.62
N ARG A 62 6.51 -16.83 -34.47
CA ARG A 62 5.25 -17.37 -33.92
C ARG A 62 4.04 -16.52 -34.30
N ALA A 63 3.89 -16.22 -35.58
CA ALA A 63 2.77 -15.39 -36.07
C ALA A 63 1.38 -15.98 -35.76
N TRP A 64 1.29 -17.31 -35.58
CA TRP A 64 0.05 -18.00 -35.21
C TRP A 64 -0.48 -17.62 -33.81
N ALA A 65 0.39 -17.19 -32.89
CA ALA A 65 0.01 -16.84 -31.52
C ALA A 65 -0.66 -15.45 -31.43
N VAL A 66 -0.40 -14.58 -32.41
CA VAL A 66 -0.94 -13.22 -32.50
C VAL A 66 -2.48 -13.17 -32.50
N PRO A 67 -3.21 -13.88 -33.39
CA PRO A 67 -4.67 -13.83 -33.39
C PRO A 67 -5.29 -14.38 -32.10
N ILE A 68 -4.69 -15.40 -31.48
CA ILE A 68 -5.18 -15.98 -30.22
C ILE A 68 -5.05 -14.97 -29.08
N LYS A 69 -3.87 -14.35 -28.95
CA LYS A 69 -3.63 -13.30 -27.96
C LYS A 69 -4.53 -12.08 -28.19
N LEU A 70 -4.79 -11.73 -29.44
CA LEU A 70 -5.68 -10.63 -29.80
C LEU A 70 -7.13 -10.91 -29.36
N VAL A 71 -7.65 -12.10 -29.65
CA VAL A 71 -8.99 -12.54 -29.21
C VAL A 71 -9.07 -12.58 -27.68
N MET A 72 -8.02 -13.06 -27.01
CA MET A 72 -7.96 -13.06 -25.54
C MET A 72 -8.05 -11.64 -24.96
N VAL A 73 -7.26 -10.70 -25.48
CA VAL A 73 -7.26 -9.30 -25.05
C VAL A 73 -8.61 -8.63 -25.33
N LEU A 74 -9.15 -8.80 -26.53
CA LEU A 74 -10.47 -8.27 -26.91
C LEU A 74 -11.59 -8.87 -26.06
N GLY A 75 -11.54 -10.18 -25.79
CA GLY A 75 -12.53 -10.87 -24.95
C GLY A 75 -12.52 -10.34 -23.52
N VAL A 76 -11.34 -10.18 -22.92
CA VAL A 76 -11.22 -9.58 -21.59
C VAL A 76 -11.67 -8.13 -21.59
N LEU A 77 -11.28 -7.33 -22.58
CA LEU A 77 -11.73 -5.95 -22.72
C LEU A 77 -13.27 -5.87 -22.80
N LEU A 78 -13.90 -6.74 -23.59
CA LEU A 78 -15.34 -6.76 -23.77
C LEU A 78 -16.07 -7.23 -22.50
N LEU A 79 -15.54 -8.24 -21.81
CA LEU A 79 -16.05 -8.66 -20.50
C LEU A 79 -15.95 -7.53 -19.47
N LEU A 80 -14.83 -6.81 -19.45
CA LEU A 80 -14.61 -5.69 -18.55
C LEU A 80 -15.57 -4.53 -18.87
N LEU A 81 -15.80 -4.23 -20.15
CA LEU A 81 -16.78 -3.24 -20.60
C LEU A 81 -18.22 -3.65 -20.24
N ARG A 82 -18.59 -4.93 -20.42
CA ARG A 82 -19.92 -5.42 -20.01
C ARG A 82 -20.11 -5.38 -18.50
N TRP A 83 -19.08 -5.75 -17.75
CA TRP A 83 -19.13 -5.68 -16.30
C TRP A 83 -19.22 -4.24 -15.81
N TRP A 84 -18.47 -3.34 -16.43
CA TRP A 84 -18.53 -1.91 -16.16
C TRP A 84 -19.89 -1.31 -16.51
N SER A 85 -20.47 -1.65 -17.66
CA SER A 85 -21.81 -1.17 -18.04
C SER A 85 -22.87 -1.69 -17.08
N ALA A 86 -22.86 -2.97 -16.73
CA ALA A 86 -23.82 -3.56 -15.79
C ALA A 86 -23.70 -2.97 -14.38
N THR A 87 -22.48 -2.67 -13.93
CA THR A 87 -22.25 -2.05 -12.61
C THR A 87 -22.62 -0.57 -12.61
N LEU A 88 -22.39 0.16 -13.71
CA LEU A 88 -22.86 1.54 -13.87
C LEU A 88 -24.38 1.64 -13.92
N GLU A 89 -25.04 0.80 -14.72
CA GLU A 89 -26.51 0.72 -14.78
C GLU A 89 -27.07 0.37 -13.40
N GLY A 90 -26.50 -0.62 -12.71
CA GLY A 90 -26.89 -0.96 -11.34
C GLY A 90 -26.66 0.15 -10.32
N ALA A 91 -25.59 0.95 -10.46
CA ALA A 91 -25.30 2.07 -9.58
C ALA A 91 -26.22 3.27 -9.86
N MET A 92 -26.54 3.56 -11.13
CA MET A 92 -27.41 4.66 -11.53
C MET A 92 -28.89 4.36 -11.26
N LEU A 93 -29.35 3.13 -11.53
CA LEU A 93 -30.73 2.69 -11.30
C LEU A 93 -30.96 2.24 -9.85
N GLY A 94 -29.92 1.79 -9.16
CA GLY A 94 -29.97 1.38 -7.74
C GLY A 94 -30.27 2.53 -6.77
N ALA A 95 -30.01 3.78 -7.18
CA ALA A 95 -30.44 4.97 -6.44
C ALA A 95 -31.96 5.21 -6.51
N VAL A 96 -32.68 4.58 -7.45
CA VAL A 96 -34.11 4.81 -7.68
C VAL A 96 -34.97 3.54 -7.46
N GLY A 97 -34.41 2.31 -7.54
CA GLY A 97 -35.26 1.14 -7.85
C GLY A 97 -35.13 -0.16 -7.05
N HIS A 98 -34.28 -0.31 -6.02
CA HIS A 98 -34.09 -1.62 -5.34
C HIS A 98 -34.34 -1.61 -3.83
N SER A 99 -35.41 -0.95 -3.41
CA SER A 99 -36.08 -1.12 -2.12
C SER A 99 -37.17 -2.20 -2.19
N GLY A 100 -36.89 -3.35 -2.82
CA GLY A 100 -37.69 -4.54 -2.54
C GLY A 100 -37.55 -4.90 -1.05
N PRO A 101 -38.59 -5.39 -0.37
CA PRO A 101 -38.48 -5.82 1.04
C PRO A 101 -37.43 -6.92 1.12
N ARG A 102 -36.19 -6.57 1.46
CA ARG A 102 -35.25 -7.58 1.95
C ARG A 102 -35.86 -8.08 3.24
N GLU A 103 -36.34 -9.31 3.24
CA GLU A 103 -36.62 -10.07 4.46
C GLU A 103 -35.34 -10.06 5.28
N ARG A 104 -35.25 -9.08 6.19
CA ARG A 104 -34.20 -9.04 7.18
C ARG A 104 -34.53 -10.17 8.12
N ALA A 105 -33.71 -11.22 8.10
CA ALA A 105 -33.75 -12.25 9.13
C ALA A 105 -33.87 -11.54 10.49
N ALA A 106 -34.92 -11.88 11.25
CA ALA A 106 -35.20 -11.28 12.54
C ALA A 106 -34.04 -11.59 13.50
N SER A 107 -33.06 -10.70 13.52
CA SER A 107 -31.96 -10.75 14.46
C SER A 107 -32.52 -10.27 15.80
N GLY A 108 -32.54 -11.15 16.80
CA GLY A 108 -32.95 -10.83 18.17
C GLY A 108 -32.04 -9.85 18.92
N ARG A 109 -31.07 -9.22 18.23
CA ARG A 109 -30.22 -8.16 18.79
C ARG A 109 -30.78 -6.80 18.37
N GLU A 110 -30.72 -5.83 19.27
CA GLU A 110 -31.05 -4.44 18.95
C GLU A 110 -30.28 -3.96 17.71
N PRO A 111 -30.90 -3.15 16.83
CA PRO A 111 -30.28 -2.69 15.58
C PRO A 111 -28.88 -2.08 15.76
N VAL A 112 -28.64 -1.38 16.88
CA VAL A 112 -27.35 -0.77 17.20
C VAL A 112 -26.30 -1.83 17.57
N ALA A 113 -26.69 -2.88 18.30
CA ALA A 113 -25.82 -3.98 18.70
C ALA A 113 -25.40 -4.87 17.51
N GLN A 114 -26.13 -4.80 16.39
CA GLN A 114 -25.75 -5.45 15.13
C GLN A 114 -24.63 -4.71 14.39
N LEU A 115 -24.46 -3.41 14.65
CA LEU A 115 -23.45 -2.56 14.00
C LEU A 115 -22.06 -2.71 14.63
N VAL A 116 -21.97 -3.27 15.84
CA VAL A 116 -20.72 -3.52 16.55
C VAL A 116 -20.39 -5.03 16.46
N PRO A 117 -19.31 -5.41 15.77
CA PRO A 117 -18.83 -6.78 15.75
C PRO A 117 -18.67 -7.37 17.16
N ARG A 118 -18.98 -8.67 17.32
CA ARG A 118 -18.97 -9.34 18.63
C ARG A 118 -17.63 -9.32 19.36
N TRP A 119 -16.51 -9.15 18.64
CA TRP A 119 -15.16 -9.09 19.21
C TRP A 119 -14.80 -7.69 19.75
N LEU A 120 -15.63 -6.66 19.51
CA LEU A 120 -15.43 -5.32 20.05
C LEU A 120 -16.21 -5.12 21.35
N PRO A 121 -15.65 -4.36 22.32
CA PRO A 121 -16.36 -4.04 23.55
C PRO A 121 -17.56 -3.12 23.29
N HIS A 122 -18.63 -3.26 24.07
CA HIS A 122 -19.83 -2.42 23.97
C HIS A 122 -19.62 -1.08 24.71
N ASN A 123 -18.64 -0.28 24.25
CA ASN A 123 -18.32 1.03 24.79
C ASN A 123 -18.02 2.03 23.65
N ARG A 124 -17.68 3.29 23.99
CA ARG A 124 -17.35 4.34 23.00
C ARG A 124 -16.26 3.90 22.02
N PHE A 125 -15.21 3.23 22.52
CA PHE A 125 -14.11 2.74 21.69
C PHE A 125 -14.57 1.69 20.67
N GLY A 126 -15.37 0.72 21.10
CA GLY A 126 -15.88 -0.32 20.19
C GLY A 126 -16.83 0.22 19.13
N ALA A 127 -17.70 1.18 19.50
CA ALA A 127 -18.58 1.85 18.54
C ALA A 127 -17.79 2.62 17.46
N LEU A 128 -16.78 3.40 17.88
CA LEU A 128 -15.92 4.15 16.96
C LEU A 128 -15.08 3.22 16.09
N THR A 129 -14.51 2.16 16.65
CA THR A 129 -13.72 1.18 15.90
C THR A 129 -14.59 0.47 14.85
N ALA A 130 -15.80 0.07 15.22
CA ALA A 130 -16.74 -0.57 14.29
C ALA A 130 -17.14 0.36 13.13
N ARG A 131 -17.26 1.67 13.38
CA ARG A 131 -17.45 2.69 12.34
C ARG A 131 -16.23 2.76 11.42
N GLU A 132 -15.03 2.90 11.98
CA GLU A 132 -13.79 3.02 11.21
C GLU A 132 -13.53 1.80 10.32
N VAL A 133 -13.69 0.57 10.85
CA VAL A 133 -13.55 -0.67 10.07
C VAL A 133 -14.51 -0.67 8.88
N ARG A 134 -15.75 -0.22 9.05
CA ARG A 134 -16.74 -0.10 7.96
C ARG A 134 -16.36 0.99 6.96
N TYR A 135 -15.83 2.13 7.42
CA TYR A 135 -15.42 3.22 6.54
C TYR A 135 -14.26 2.82 5.64
N TRP A 136 -13.27 2.08 6.16
CA TRP A 136 -12.18 1.54 5.33
C TRP A 136 -12.66 0.65 4.19
N TRP A 137 -13.75 -0.08 4.38
CA TRP A 137 -14.32 -0.95 3.34
C TRP A 137 -15.28 -0.21 2.39
N ARG A 138 -16.11 0.70 2.93
CA ARG A 138 -17.19 1.36 2.17
C ARG A 138 -16.75 2.64 1.46
N ASP A 139 -15.77 3.36 1.99
CA ASP A 139 -15.23 4.58 1.35
C ASP A 139 -14.20 4.19 0.28
N SER A 140 -14.50 4.52 -0.98
CA SER A 140 -13.65 4.23 -2.13
C SER A 140 -12.27 4.85 -2.00
N ARG A 141 -12.14 6.04 -1.39
CA ARG A 141 -10.87 6.75 -1.24
C ARG A 141 -9.96 6.06 -0.23
N ARG A 142 -10.53 5.63 0.90
CA ARG A 142 -9.80 4.86 1.93
C ARG A 142 -9.43 3.48 1.41
N ARG A 143 -10.36 2.81 0.71
CA ARG A 143 -10.10 1.51 0.08
C ARG A 143 -9.01 1.58 -0.97
N ALA A 144 -8.96 2.65 -1.77
CA ALA A 144 -7.88 2.89 -2.73
C ALA A 144 -6.51 2.98 -2.02
N SER A 145 -6.43 3.62 -0.86
CA SER A 145 -5.18 3.67 -0.06
C SER A 145 -4.74 2.27 0.41
N LEU A 146 -5.69 1.42 0.83
CA LEU A 146 -5.38 0.02 1.19
C LEU A 146 -4.91 -0.81 0.00
N ILE A 147 -5.52 -0.61 -1.18
CA ILE A 147 -5.09 -1.27 -2.42
C ILE A 147 -3.68 -0.82 -2.78
N THR A 148 -3.41 0.49 -2.75
CA THR A 148 -2.07 1.04 -3.01
C THR A 148 -1.04 0.47 -2.02
N PHE A 149 -1.38 0.40 -0.73
CA PHE A 149 -0.51 -0.22 0.27
C PHE A 149 -0.27 -1.71 -0.04
N GLY A 150 -1.30 -2.48 -0.39
CA GLY A 150 -1.15 -3.88 -0.76
C GLY A 150 -0.28 -4.09 -2.00
N VAL A 151 -0.50 -3.30 -3.05
CA VAL A 151 0.26 -3.36 -4.30
C VAL A 151 1.71 -2.95 -4.07
N VAL A 152 1.96 -1.78 -3.48
CA VAL A 152 3.33 -1.29 -3.23
C VAL A 152 4.03 -2.15 -2.19
N GLY A 153 3.32 -2.54 -1.13
CA GLY A 153 3.84 -3.35 -0.04
C GLY A 153 4.24 -4.76 -0.46
N PHE A 154 3.57 -5.33 -1.46
CA PHE A 154 3.97 -6.60 -2.07
C PHE A 154 5.03 -6.40 -3.16
N PHE A 155 4.75 -5.53 -4.13
CA PHE A 155 5.54 -5.43 -5.35
C PHE A 155 6.93 -4.86 -5.09
N LEU A 156 7.05 -3.79 -4.29
CA LEU A 156 8.31 -3.09 -4.12
C LEU A 156 9.39 -3.93 -3.42
N PRO A 157 9.10 -4.61 -2.28
CA PRO A 157 10.08 -5.49 -1.64
C PRO A 157 10.48 -6.67 -2.54
N VAL A 158 9.51 -7.30 -3.22
CA VAL A 158 9.76 -8.44 -4.10
C VAL A 158 10.60 -8.02 -5.31
N PHE A 159 10.24 -6.91 -5.95
CA PHE A 159 10.97 -6.39 -7.11
C PHE A 159 12.43 -6.12 -6.75
N ILE A 160 12.68 -5.47 -5.60
CA ILE A 160 14.04 -5.16 -5.18
C ILE A 160 14.78 -6.41 -4.76
N ALA A 161 14.16 -7.32 -4.01
CA ALA A 161 14.75 -8.61 -3.63
C ALA A 161 15.21 -9.43 -4.84
N VAL A 162 14.45 -9.40 -5.95
CA VAL A 162 14.80 -10.10 -7.19
C VAL A 162 15.82 -9.34 -8.03
N SER A 163 15.79 -8.00 -8.00
CA SER A 163 16.65 -7.16 -8.84
C SER A 163 18.02 -6.88 -8.23
N SER A 164 18.17 -7.05 -6.91
CA SER A 164 19.42 -6.77 -6.22
C SER A 164 20.35 -7.99 -6.26
N ASP A 165 21.57 -7.81 -6.79
CA ASP A 165 22.65 -8.82 -6.70
C ASP A 165 23.21 -8.95 -5.26
N SER A 166 22.80 -8.07 -4.34
CA SER A 166 23.17 -8.14 -2.93
C SER A 166 22.44 -9.29 -2.23
N ALA A 167 23.19 -10.21 -1.62
CA ALA A 167 22.66 -11.20 -0.71
C ALA A 167 22.14 -10.49 0.55
N GLY A 168 20.83 -10.44 0.74
CA GLY A 168 20.23 -9.92 1.98
C GLY A 168 18.80 -9.41 1.83
N THR A 169 18.09 -9.41 2.95
CA THR A 169 16.72 -8.88 3.05
C THR A 169 16.72 -7.35 2.86
N PRO A 170 15.86 -6.76 2.01
CA PRO A 170 15.83 -5.32 1.73
C PRO A 170 15.18 -4.50 2.88
N THR A 171 15.86 -4.43 4.03
CA THR A 171 15.36 -3.83 5.29
C THR A 171 14.86 -2.39 5.14
N THR A 172 15.61 -1.53 4.46
CA THR A 172 15.25 -0.14 4.14
C THR A 172 13.88 -0.04 3.45
N ILE A 173 13.60 -0.94 2.52
CA ILE A 173 12.34 -0.92 1.76
C ILE A 173 11.18 -1.43 2.59
N LEU A 174 11.43 -2.40 3.47
CA LEU A 174 10.43 -2.86 4.44
C LEU A 174 10.01 -1.72 5.38
N VAL A 175 10.94 -0.84 5.77
CA VAL A 175 10.62 0.36 6.55
C VAL A 175 9.69 1.29 5.76
N VAL A 176 10.00 1.56 4.49
CA VAL A 176 9.15 2.37 3.61
C VAL A 176 7.74 1.77 3.50
N VAL A 177 7.63 0.45 3.34
CA VAL A 177 6.34 -0.24 3.25
C VAL A 177 5.53 -0.12 4.55
N GLY A 178 6.14 -0.37 5.71
CA GLY A 178 5.46 -0.24 6.99
C GLY A 178 4.99 1.20 7.26
N ALA A 179 5.85 2.18 6.99
CA ALA A 179 5.53 3.59 7.16
C ALA A 179 4.48 4.10 6.15
N LEU A 180 4.46 3.57 4.92
CA LEU A 180 3.44 3.87 3.91
C LEU A 180 2.05 3.45 4.38
N ALA A 181 1.93 2.31 5.05
CA ALA A 181 0.66 1.86 5.62
C ALA A 181 0.10 2.90 6.60
N ALA A 182 0.96 3.38 7.51
CA ALA A 182 0.61 4.38 8.50
C ALA A 182 0.26 5.74 7.88
N ALA A 183 0.93 6.13 6.78
CA ALA A 183 0.65 7.38 6.06
C ALA A 183 -0.81 7.48 5.56
N SER A 184 -1.53 6.36 5.45
CA SER A 184 -2.96 6.34 5.12
C SER A 184 -3.83 7.10 6.15
N LEU A 185 -3.34 7.30 7.38
CA LEU A 185 -4.01 8.09 8.42
C LEU A 185 -3.58 9.56 8.48
N ALA A 186 -2.70 10.03 7.58
CA ALA A 186 -2.15 11.38 7.62
C ALA A 186 -3.18 12.50 7.53
N ASN A 187 -4.36 12.23 6.97
CA ASN A 187 -5.46 13.17 6.98
C ASN A 187 -6.80 12.51 7.38
N GLN A 188 -6.77 11.69 8.43
CA GLN A 188 -7.95 10.93 8.90
C GLN A 188 -9.17 11.81 9.22
N PHE A 189 -8.96 13.02 9.76
CA PHE A 189 -10.05 13.96 10.07
C PHE A 189 -10.59 14.66 8.82
N GLY A 190 -9.74 14.92 7.82
CA GLY A 190 -10.18 15.49 6.55
C GLY A 190 -11.10 14.55 5.75
N PHE A 191 -10.97 13.23 5.93
CA PHE A 191 -11.92 12.26 5.36
C PHE A 191 -13.30 12.29 6.02
N ASP A 192 -13.37 12.70 7.30
CA ASP A 192 -14.64 12.81 8.02
C ASP A 192 -15.33 14.15 7.75
N GLY A 193 -14.58 15.22 7.50
CA GLY A 193 -15.12 16.55 7.22
C GLY A 193 -16.06 17.03 8.34
N SER A 194 -17.22 17.57 7.96
CA SER A 194 -18.24 18.04 8.90
C SER A 194 -18.84 16.95 9.79
N ALA A 195 -18.81 15.67 9.37
CA ALA A 195 -19.31 14.56 10.18
C ALA A 195 -18.49 14.34 11.47
N TYR A 196 -17.30 14.94 11.57
CA TYR A 196 -16.52 14.98 12.80
C TYR A 196 -17.25 15.72 13.95
N ALA A 197 -18.17 16.64 13.65
CA ALA A 197 -18.94 17.38 14.65
C ALA A 197 -19.68 16.46 15.63
N ALA A 198 -20.14 15.28 15.18
CA ALA A 198 -20.82 14.31 16.04
C ALA A 198 -19.91 13.79 17.17
N ASN A 199 -18.62 13.56 16.89
CA ASN A 199 -17.66 13.11 17.91
C ASN A 199 -17.35 14.23 18.91
N VAL A 200 -17.28 15.48 18.43
CA VAL A 200 -17.05 16.67 19.26
C VAL A 200 -18.22 16.90 20.21
N VAL A 201 -19.47 16.90 19.71
CA VAL A 201 -20.68 17.09 20.52
C VAL A 201 -20.86 15.95 21.53
N ALA A 202 -20.52 14.71 21.15
CA ALA A 202 -20.56 13.57 22.06
C ALA A 202 -19.46 13.59 23.14
N GLY A 203 -18.53 14.56 23.11
CA GLY A 203 -17.45 14.69 24.08
C GLY A 203 -16.56 13.45 24.12
N VAL A 204 -16.19 12.93 22.95
CA VAL A 204 -15.30 11.75 22.86
C VAL A 204 -13.89 12.16 23.27
N PRO A 205 -13.26 11.49 24.26
CA PRO A 205 -11.86 11.77 24.58
C PRO A 205 -10.96 11.47 23.38
N GLY A 206 -10.06 12.38 23.04
CA GLY A 206 -9.20 12.29 21.87
C GLY A 206 -8.33 11.04 21.86
N ARG A 207 -7.91 10.54 23.02
CA ARG A 207 -7.20 9.25 23.14
C ARG A 207 -8.06 8.07 22.63
N VAL A 208 -9.34 8.05 22.97
CA VAL A 208 -10.27 6.99 22.56
C VAL A 208 -10.53 7.07 21.06
N GLU A 209 -10.67 8.28 20.53
CA GLU A 209 -10.86 8.50 19.11
C GLU A 209 -9.65 8.07 18.28
N LEU A 210 -8.45 8.53 18.63
CA LEU A 210 -7.23 8.15 17.92
C LEU A 210 -6.96 6.66 18.02
N ALA A 211 -7.17 6.05 19.19
CA ALA A 211 -7.03 4.61 19.36
C ALA A 211 -8.00 3.85 18.44
N ALA A 212 -9.27 4.26 18.37
CA ALA A 212 -10.26 3.61 17.52
C ALA A 212 -9.91 3.69 16.02
N ARG A 213 -9.37 4.83 15.57
CA ARG A 213 -8.91 5.02 14.18
C ARG A 213 -7.70 4.15 13.84
N VAL A 214 -6.71 4.11 14.73
CA VAL A 214 -5.55 3.22 14.60
C VAL A 214 -5.99 1.76 14.57
N THR A 215 -6.87 1.34 15.49
CA THR A 215 -7.38 -0.03 15.52
C THR A 215 -8.15 -0.36 14.25
N GLY A 216 -8.99 0.56 13.76
CA GLY A 216 -9.76 0.40 12.53
C GLY A 216 -8.90 0.14 11.29
N LEU A 217 -7.80 0.88 11.12
CA LEU A 217 -6.81 0.60 10.07
C LEU A 217 -6.06 -0.72 10.33
N SER A 218 -5.66 -0.95 11.58
CA SER A 218 -4.82 -2.09 11.96
C SER A 218 -5.51 -3.43 11.74
N VAL A 219 -6.84 -3.50 11.74
CA VAL A 219 -7.62 -4.69 11.34
C VAL A 219 -7.23 -5.17 9.93
N TYR A 220 -6.88 -4.26 9.02
CA TYR A 220 -6.47 -4.60 7.65
C TYR A 220 -4.95 -4.70 7.49
N VAL A 221 -4.20 -3.79 8.14
CA VAL A 221 -2.74 -3.74 7.97
C VAL A 221 -2.02 -4.84 8.73
N LEU A 222 -2.38 -5.12 9.99
CA LEU A 222 -1.70 -6.13 10.81
C LEU A 222 -1.71 -7.54 10.19
N PRO A 223 -2.79 -8.06 9.58
CA PRO A 223 -2.71 -9.34 8.89
C PRO A 223 -1.94 -9.27 7.56
N ALA A 224 -1.84 -8.09 6.93
CA ALA A 224 -1.09 -7.91 5.69
C ALA A 224 0.44 -7.91 5.92
N LEU A 225 0.94 -7.38 7.04
CA LEU A 225 2.38 -7.36 7.34
C LEU A 225 3.04 -8.76 7.33
N PRO A 226 2.54 -9.78 8.06
CA PRO A 226 3.12 -11.12 8.03
C PRO A 226 2.90 -11.81 6.67
N ALA A 227 1.82 -11.51 5.96
CA ALA A 227 1.63 -12.02 4.60
C ALA A 227 2.71 -11.48 3.65
N ILE A 228 3.01 -10.18 3.70
CA ILE A 228 4.12 -9.57 2.95
C ILE A 228 5.45 -10.21 3.36
N ALA A 229 5.69 -10.38 4.66
CA ALA A 229 6.93 -10.98 5.16
C ALA A 229 7.15 -12.42 4.68
N LEU A 230 6.11 -13.25 4.71
CA LEU A 230 6.13 -14.63 4.24
C LEU A 230 6.51 -14.70 2.76
N ILE A 231 5.91 -13.83 1.95
CA ILE A 231 6.19 -13.73 0.52
C ILE A 231 7.65 -13.32 0.31
N VAL A 232 8.09 -12.23 0.93
CA VAL A 232 9.45 -11.72 0.77
C VAL A 232 10.48 -12.78 1.20
N GLY A 233 10.32 -13.39 2.37
CA GLY A 233 11.21 -14.45 2.85
C GLY A 233 11.24 -15.67 1.92
N SER A 234 10.09 -16.05 1.35
CA SER A 234 10.01 -17.15 0.38
C SER A 234 10.70 -16.84 -0.96
N VAL A 235 10.63 -15.60 -1.44
CA VAL A 235 11.25 -15.17 -2.70
C VAL A 235 12.76 -15.02 -2.56
N VAL A 236 13.23 -14.49 -1.43
CA VAL A 236 14.66 -14.34 -1.12
C VAL A 236 15.32 -15.71 -0.89
N GLY A 237 14.55 -16.73 -0.50
CA GLY A 237 15.06 -18.06 -0.19
C GLY A 237 15.57 -18.20 1.24
N GLU A 238 15.26 -17.24 2.11
CA GLU A 238 15.65 -17.21 3.53
C GLU A 238 14.40 -17.22 4.43
N PRO A 239 13.75 -18.37 4.62
CA PRO A 239 12.57 -18.46 5.49
C PRO A 239 12.89 -18.12 6.95
N GLU A 240 14.15 -18.28 7.37
CA GLU A 240 14.63 -17.93 8.71
C GLU A 240 14.60 -16.43 8.99
N ALA A 241 14.58 -15.58 7.95
CA ALA A 241 14.49 -14.13 8.08
C ALA A 241 13.05 -13.63 8.27
N ILE A 242 12.02 -14.48 8.09
CA ILE A 242 10.62 -14.06 8.18
C ILE A 242 10.28 -13.37 9.51
N PRO A 243 10.69 -13.87 10.70
CA PRO A 243 10.40 -13.20 11.97
C PRO A 243 10.99 -11.78 12.04
N SER A 244 12.23 -11.61 11.59
CA SER A 244 12.91 -10.30 11.60
C SER A 244 12.29 -9.31 10.63
N VAL A 245 11.80 -9.78 9.47
CA VAL A 245 11.04 -8.99 8.49
C VAL A 245 9.71 -8.50 9.09
N ILE A 246 8.96 -9.39 9.76
CA ILE A 246 7.72 -9.02 10.45
C ILE A 246 8.01 -7.97 11.52
N GLY A 247 9.06 -8.16 12.30
CA GLY A 247 9.51 -7.21 13.31
C GLY A 247 9.81 -5.83 12.74
N MET A 248 10.58 -5.76 11.64
CA MET A 248 10.92 -4.50 10.97
C MET A 248 9.67 -3.80 10.41
N LEU A 249 8.77 -4.54 9.77
CA LEU A 249 7.50 -4.01 9.26
C LEU A 249 6.62 -3.45 10.38
N ALA A 250 6.50 -4.19 11.49
CA ALA A 250 5.71 -3.76 12.65
C ALA A 250 6.32 -2.54 13.33
N ALA A 251 7.65 -2.48 13.44
CA ALA A 251 8.37 -1.33 13.96
C ALA A 251 8.10 -0.07 13.11
N ALA A 252 8.30 -0.18 11.81
CA ALA A 252 8.10 0.91 10.87
C ALA A 252 6.64 1.38 10.82
N TYR A 253 5.67 0.45 10.88
CA TYR A 253 4.26 0.79 10.98
C TYR A 253 3.93 1.56 12.27
N GLY A 254 4.39 1.06 13.43
CA GLY A 254 4.15 1.71 14.72
C GLY A 254 4.79 3.10 14.83
N VAL A 255 6.03 3.24 14.35
CA VAL A 255 6.74 4.53 14.25
C VAL A 255 6.03 5.47 13.29
N GLY A 256 5.64 4.96 12.11
CA GLY A 256 4.88 5.72 11.13
C GLY A 256 3.57 6.27 11.73
N LEU A 257 2.83 5.44 12.48
CA LEU A 257 1.63 5.89 13.19
C LEU A 257 1.96 6.97 14.22
N ALA A 258 3.04 6.81 14.99
CA ALA A 258 3.48 7.79 15.98
C ALA A 258 3.78 9.16 15.38
N LEU A 259 4.31 9.21 14.15
CA LEU A 259 4.55 10.44 13.39
C LEU A 259 3.28 11.00 12.75
N VAL A 260 2.45 10.13 12.20
CA VAL A 260 1.26 10.49 11.43
C VAL A 260 0.14 11.03 12.31
N LEU A 261 -0.05 10.47 13.52
CA LEU A 261 -1.07 10.93 14.45
C LEU A 261 -0.99 12.44 14.73
N PRO A 262 0.15 13.00 15.19
CA PRO A 262 0.26 14.44 15.43
C PRO A 262 0.17 15.27 14.16
N ILE A 263 0.66 14.76 13.02
CA ILE A 263 0.52 15.42 11.71
C ILE A 263 -0.96 15.57 11.37
N SER A 264 -1.75 14.51 11.53
CA SER A 264 -3.17 14.49 11.18
C SER A 264 -4.02 15.44 12.00
N VAL A 265 -3.57 15.83 13.21
CA VAL A 265 -4.26 16.79 14.08
C VAL A 265 -3.80 18.22 13.80
N ARG A 266 -2.50 18.45 13.56
CA ARG A 266 -1.94 19.80 13.38
C ARG A 266 -2.09 20.34 11.96
N LEU A 267 -2.01 19.45 10.98
CA LEU A 267 -1.91 19.76 9.56
C LEU A 267 -3.06 19.09 8.79
N ALA A 268 -4.20 18.91 9.47
CA ALA A 268 -5.43 18.47 8.83
C ALA A 268 -5.83 19.44 7.72
N TYR A 269 -6.41 18.91 6.65
CA TYR A 269 -6.92 19.72 5.55
C TYR A 269 -8.25 19.14 5.07
N ALA A 270 -9.18 20.03 4.69
CA ALA A 270 -10.44 19.63 4.10
C ALA A 270 -10.23 18.93 2.75
N LEU A 271 -10.95 17.83 2.53
CA LEU A 271 -11.06 17.24 1.21
C LEU A 271 -12.29 17.83 0.48
N PRO A 272 -12.24 17.96 -0.84
CA PRO A 272 -13.42 18.28 -1.64
C PRO A 272 -14.57 17.29 -1.39
N ASP A 273 -15.78 17.78 -1.59
CA ASP A 273 -17.00 16.99 -1.45
C ASP A 273 -16.92 15.73 -2.33
N ALA A 274 -17.22 14.58 -1.74
CA ALA A 274 -17.25 13.31 -2.44
C ALA A 274 -18.35 13.27 -3.52
N ALA A 275 -19.36 14.13 -3.43
CA ALA A 275 -20.40 14.27 -4.44
C ALA A 275 -19.87 14.78 -5.80
N ASN A 276 -18.78 15.57 -5.79
CA ASN A 276 -18.17 16.09 -7.01
C ASN A 276 -16.74 15.54 -7.21
N PRO A 277 -16.57 14.47 -8.03
CA PRO A 277 -15.26 13.88 -8.30
C PRO A 277 -14.31 14.79 -9.10
N PHE A 278 -14.82 15.87 -9.70
CA PHE A 278 -14.04 16.85 -10.46
C PHE A 278 -13.75 18.13 -9.69
N ALA A 279 -14.19 18.24 -8.43
CA ALA A 279 -13.79 19.32 -7.54
C ALA A 279 -12.30 19.12 -7.17
N LEU A 280 -11.40 19.56 -8.06
CA LEU A 280 -9.98 19.51 -7.81
C LEU A 280 -9.60 20.52 -6.74
N SER A 281 -9.14 20.04 -5.58
CA SER A 281 -8.45 20.91 -4.63
C SER A 281 -7.09 21.31 -5.22
N SER A 282 -7.00 22.49 -5.83
CA SER A 282 -5.71 23.08 -6.22
C SER A 282 -4.86 23.24 -4.96
N GLY A 283 -3.82 22.42 -4.80
CA GLY A 283 -2.86 22.47 -3.68
C GLY A 283 -2.94 21.35 -2.64
N GLY A 284 -4.04 20.59 -2.57
CA GLY A 284 -4.19 19.50 -1.58
C GLY A 284 -3.24 18.31 -1.83
N GLY A 285 -2.94 18.01 -3.09
CA GLY A 285 -2.04 16.93 -3.48
C GLY A 285 -0.59 17.14 -3.04
N THR A 286 -0.06 18.35 -3.17
CA THR A 286 1.32 18.68 -2.81
C THR A 286 1.52 18.64 -1.30
N ALA A 287 0.60 19.23 -0.53
CA ALA A 287 0.63 19.17 0.93
C ALA A 287 0.52 17.71 1.42
N LYS A 288 -0.41 16.92 0.86
CA LYS A 288 -0.55 15.49 1.15
C LYS A 288 0.76 14.72 0.87
N GLY A 289 1.38 14.96 -0.27
CA GLY A 289 2.64 14.33 -0.67
C GLY A 289 3.76 14.67 0.30
N LEU A 290 3.92 15.95 0.66
CA LEU A 290 4.98 16.40 1.55
C LEU A 290 4.83 15.85 2.98
N LEU A 291 3.60 15.79 3.51
CA LEU A 291 3.32 15.19 4.82
C LEU A 291 3.61 13.69 4.83
N SER A 292 3.23 12.99 3.76
CA SER A 292 3.48 11.55 3.62
C SER A 292 4.98 11.26 3.49
N LEU A 293 5.70 12.06 2.69
CA LEU A 293 7.15 11.98 2.57
C LEU A 293 7.84 12.28 3.91
N GLY A 294 7.42 13.33 4.62
CA GLY A 294 7.96 13.66 5.93
C GLY A 294 7.79 12.53 6.94
N ALA A 295 6.63 11.87 6.95
CA ALA A 295 6.39 10.69 7.78
C ALA A 295 7.25 9.49 7.36
N LEU A 296 7.43 9.26 6.06
CA LEU A 296 8.31 8.20 5.53
C LEU A 296 9.77 8.43 5.91
N PHE A 297 10.31 9.62 5.68
CA PHE A 297 11.68 9.98 6.05
C PHE A 297 11.88 9.98 7.57
N GLY A 298 10.90 10.49 8.32
CA GLY A 298 10.93 10.42 9.78
C GLY A 298 10.97 8.98 10.28
N ALA A 299 10.16 8.09 9.70
CA ALA A 299 10.17 6.68 10.07
C ALA A 299 11.52 6.05 9.75
N MET A 300 12.07 6.30 8.55
CA MET A 300 13.40 5.85 8.13
C MET A 300 14.49 6.24 9.13
N ILE A 301 14.49 7.49 9.59
CA ILE A 301 15.47 8.02 10.55
C ILE A 301 15.28 7.37 11.92
N ILE A 302 14.03 7.29 12.41
CA ILE A 302 13.73 6.77 13.75
C ILE A 302 14.04 5.27 13.81
N THR A 303 13.81 4.50 12.75
CA THR A 303 14.12 3.07 12.71
C THR A 303 15.59 2.77 12.40
N VAL A 304 16.48 3.78 12.27
CA VAL A 304 17.93 3.54 12.01
C VAL A 304 18.55 2.55 12.99
N PRO A 305 18.31 2.61 14.32
CA PRO A 305 18.91 1.66 15.25
C PRO A 305 18.54 0.20 14.95
N LEU A 306 17.30 -0.05 14.53
CA LEU A 306 16.84 -1.39 14.16
C LEU A 306 17.46 -1.85 12.84
N GLN A 307 17.60 -0.95 11.87
CA GLN A 307 18.24 -1.23 10.59
C GLN A 307 19.74 -1.55 10.78
N LEU A 308 20.42 -0.80 11.65
CA LEU A 308 21.81 -1.07 12.02
C LEU A 308 21.94 -2.41 12.75
N ALA A 309 21.04 -2.71 13.69
CA ALA A 309 21.03 -4.01 14.37
C ALA A 309 20.82 -5.17 13.38
N ALA A 310 19.93 -4.99 12.40
CA ALA A 310 19.70 -5.97 11.34
C ALA A 310 20.91 -6.20 10.44
N GLY A 311 21.70 -5.16 10.15
CA GLY A 311 22.89 -5.26 9.30
C GLY A 311 24.16 -5.70 10.02
N LEU A 312 24.31 -5.38 11.31
CA LEU A 312 25.54 -5.64 12.08
C LEU A 312 25.48 -6.95 12.89
N ALA A 313 24.29 -7.40 13.28
CA ALA A 313 24.09 -8.56 14.14
C ALA A 313 23.03 -9.49 13.56
N GLU A 314 23.25 -9.93 12.31
CA GLU A 314 22.26 -10.66 11.52
C GLU A 314 21.71 -11.90 12.25
N ASP A 315 22.59 -12.75 12.80
CA ASP A 315 22.20 -13.98 13.51
C ASP A 315 21.33 -13.72 14.73
N PHE A 316 21.65 -12.68 15.51
CA PHE A 316 20.84 -12.25 16.64
C PHE A 316 19.51 -11.66 16.16
N TRP A 317 19.55 -10.83 15.11
CA TRP A 317 18.39 -10.13 14.59
C TRP A 317 17.36 -11.05 13.95
N ARG A 318 17.77 -12.20 13.39
CA ARG A 318 16.85 -13.21 12.81
C ARG A 318 15.73 -13.59 13.78
N TRP A 319 16.07 -13.78 15.06
CA TRP A 319 15.09 -14.15 16.10
C TRP A 319 14.67 -12.98 16.98
N ALA A 320 15.60 -12.09 17.34
CA ALA A 320 15.32 -10.95 18.20
C ALA A 320 14.56 -9.82 17.47
N GLY A 321 14.63 -9.77 16.14
CA GLY A 321 14.01 -8.73 15.33
C GLY A 321 12.50 -8.67 15.48
N LEU A 322 11.82 -9.83 15.62
CA LEU A 322 10.38 -9.88 15.85
C LEU A 322 9.97 -9.22 17.18
N PRO A 323 10.43 -9.67 18.36
CA PRO A 323 10.05 -9.06 19.62
C PRO A 323 10.56 -7.62 19.74
N LEU A 324 11.79 -7.32 19.32
CA LEU A 324 12.33 -5.96 19.38
C LEU A 324 11.56 -5.01 18.47
N GLY A 325 11.21 -5.44 17.26
CA GLY A 325 10.42 -4.64 16.34
C GLY A 325 9.00 -4.37 16.84
N LEU A 326 8.33 -5.38 17.41
CA LEU A 326 7.02 -5.23 18.05
C LEU A 326 7.07 -4.29 19.26
N LEU A 327 8.09 -4.41 20.12
CA LEU A 327 8.27 -3.54 21.28
C LEU A 327 8.56 -2.09 20.84
N TYR A 328 9.42 -1.91 19.84
CA TYR A 328 9.79 -0.60 19.33
C TYR A 328 8.60 0.10 18.66
N GLY A 329 7.91 -0.59 17.74
CA GLY A 329 6.73 -0.06 17.06
C GLY A 329 5.55 0.17 18.00
N GLY A 330 5.27 -0.80 18.88
CA GLY A 330 4.22 -0.69 19.89
C GLY A 330 4.49 0.45 20.88
N GLY A 331 5.72 0.57 21.36
CA GLY A 331 6.16 1.66 22.23
C GLY A 331 6.02 3.03 21.57
N ALA A 332 6.48 3.16 20.31
CA ALA A 332 6.33 4.38 19.53
C ALA A 332 4.84 4.75 19.33
N LEU A 333 3.99 3.78 18.96
CA LEU A 333 2.56 4.00 18.81
C LEU A 333 1.90 4.46 20.12
N LEU A 334 2.18 3.77 21.23
CA LEU A 334 1.63 4.14 22.54
C LEU A 334 2.07 5.55 22.96
N LEU A 335 3.32 5.91 22.70
CA LEU A 335 3.83 7.25 22.92
C LEU A 335 3.09 8.27 22.05
N GLY A 336 2.95 7.99 20.74
CA GLY A 336 2.22 8.83 19.79
C GLY A 336 0.76 9.06 20.19
N LEU A 337 0.05 8.01 20.61
CA LEU A 337 -1.33 8.09 21.12
C LEU A 337 -1.42 8.91 22.41
N ARG A 338 -0.48 8.71 23.34
CA ARG A 338 -0.47 9.44 24.63
C ARG A 338 -0.23 10.93 24.43
N LEU A 339 0.72 11.29 23.57
CA LEU A 339 1.09 12.69 23.28
C LEU A 339 0.05 13.39 22.40
N THR A 340 -0.52 12.69 21.43
CA THR A 340 -1.47 13.29 20.48
C THR A 340 -2.89 13.34 21.04
N GLY A 341 -3.27 12.45 21.95
CA GLY A 341 -4.61 12.45 22.53
C GLY A 341 -4.96 13.76 23.24
N SER A 342 -4.07 14.27 24.10
CA SER A 342 -4.28 15.55 24.78
C SER A 342 -4.19 16.75 23.84
N LEU A 343 -3.40 16.63 22.76
CA LEU A 343 -3.36 17.64 21.70
C LEU A 343 -4.69 17.71 20.95
N LEU A 344 -5.29 16.56 20.64
CA LEU A 344 -6.59 16.48 19.99
C LEU A 344 -7.67 17.10 20.88
N ASP A 345 -7.70 16.75 22.17
CA ASP A 345 -8.65 17.32 23.14
C ASP A 345 -8.61 18.86 23.16
N ARG A 346 -7.41 19.44 23.09
CA ARG A 346 -7.22 20.90 23.08
C ARG A 346 -7.54 21.58 21.76
N ARG A 347 -7.54 20.83 20.65
CA ARG A 347 -7.69 21.36 19.29
C ARG A 347 -8.96 20.90 18.59
N MET A 348 -9.88 20.22 19.28
CA MET A 348 -11.09 19.68 18.65
C MET A 348 -11.90 20.74 17.90
N PRO A 349 -12.17 21.94 18.46
CA PRO A 349 -12.95 22.97 17.77
C PRO A 349 -12.22 23.53 16.54
N GLU A 350 -10.93 23.83 16.64
CA GLU A 350 -10.12 24.36 15.53
C GLU A 350 -9.97 23.32 14.42
N LEU A 351 -9.80 22.05 14.80
CA LEU A 351 -9.75 20.94 13.88
C LEU A 351 -11.07 20.80 13.12
N LEU A 352 -12.21 20.85 13.83
CA LEU A 352 -13.54 20.82 13.21
C LEU A 352 -13.74 21.98 12.22
N ALA A 353 -13.37 23.20 12.62
CA ALA A 353 -13.43 24.35 11.73
C ALA A 353 -12.58 24.15 10.47
N THR A 354 -11.37 23.62 10.63
CA THR A 354 -10.43 23.38 9.51
C THR A 354 -10.97 22.35 8.51
N VAL A 355 -11.60 21.28 8.99
CA VAL A 355 -12.11 20.22 8.10
C VAL A 355 -13.51 20.51 7.54
N THR A 356 -14.23 21.44 8.15
CA THR A 356 -15.58 21.87 7.70
C THR A 356 -15.51 23.04 6.72
N ALA A 357 -14.50 23.90 6.81
CA ALA A 357 -14.38 25.12 6.02
C ALA A 357 -13.91 24.86 4.58
N ARG A 358 -14.86 24.50 3.69
CA ARG A 358 -14.91 24.79 2.25
C ARG A 358 -16.12 24.06 1.62
N GLN A 359 -17.32 24.48 2.00
CA GLN A 359 -18.53 24.27 1.20
C GLN A 359 -18.88 25.57 0.50
#